data_AF-A0A5B2XPG6-F1
#
_entry.id   AF-A0A5B2XPG6-F1
#
_cell.length_a   1.000
_cell.length_b   1.000
_cell.length_c   1.000
_cell.angle_alpha   90.00
_cell.angle_beta   90.00
_cell.angle_gamma   90.00
#
_symmetry.space_group_name_H-M   'P 1'
#
loop_
_entity.id
_entity.type
_entity.pdbx_description
1 polymer ?
#
loop_
_entity_poly.entity_id
_entity_poly.type
_entity_poly.pdbx_seq_one_letter_code
_entity_poly.pdbx_strand_id
1 'polypeptide(L)'
;MAKLSTDELLDVFSEMTLLELSEFVKQFEEKFEVTAAAPVAVAAAGPAGPVAAEAEEKDEFTVVLESAGEKKIQVIKVVREIVSGLGLKEAKELVEGAPKPVLENVAKDAADAAKEKLEAAGAKITLK
;
A
#
# COMPACT_ATOMS: atom_id res chain seq x y z
N MET A 1 -28.92 3.34 5.09
CA MET A 1 -28.18 4.21 6.02
C MET A 1 -27.54 3.33 7.06
N ALA A 2 -26.24 3.51 7.33
CA ALA A 2 -25.58 2.79 8.41
C ALA A 2 -26.27 3.16 9.74
N LYS A 3 -26.60 2.16 10.55
CA LYS A 3 -27.26 2.34 11.86
C LYS A 3 -26.30 2.85 12.94
N LEU A 4 -25.00 2.83 12.66
CA LEU A 4 -23.91 3.25 13.52
C LEU A 4 -22.97 4.13 12.70
N SER A 5 -22.40 5.15 13.34
CA SER A 5 -21.35 5.99 12.77
C SER A 5 -20.00 5.26 12.74
N THR A 6 -19.07 5.74 11.93
CA THR A 6 -17.72 5.16 11.83
C THR A 6 -16.97 5.21 13.16
N ASP A 7 -17.15 6.28 13.93
CA ASP A 7 -16.49 6.43 15.24
C ASP A 7 -17.03 5.41 16.26
N GLU A 8 -18.34 5.16 16.27
CA GLU A 8 -18.95 4.13 17.13
C GLU A 8 -18.50 2.70 16.76
N LEU A 9 -18.15 2.45 15.50
CA LEU A 9 -17.57 1.17 15.08
C LEU A 9 -16.11 1.03 15.53
N LEU A 10 -15.35 2.12 15.50
CA LEU A 10 -13.95 2.14 15.95
C LEU A 10 -13.84 1.91 17.46
N ASP A 11 -14.76 2.48 18.25
CA ASP A 11 -14.80 2.24 19.69
C ASP A 11 -15.05 0.75 20.00
N VAL A 12 -15.98 0.10 19.28
CA VAL A 12 -16.23 -1.34 19.42
C VAL A 12 -15.00 -2.17 19.05
N PHE A 13 -14.27 -1.81 17.97
CA PHE A 13 -13.04 -2.50 17.60
C PHE A 13 -11.90 -2.29 18.61
N SER A 14 -11.89 -1.17 19.32
CA SER A 14 -10.87 -0.88 20.34
C SER A 14 -11.02 -1.71 21.61
N GLU A 15 -12.24 -2.19 21.89
CA GLU A 15 -12.55 -3.06 23.03
C GLU A 15 -12.30 -4.55 22.72
N MET A 16 -12.11 -4.90 21.45
CA MET A 16 -11.83 -6.27 21.02
C MET A 16 -10.35 -6.64 21.18
N THR A 17 -10.09 -7.90 21.52
CA THR A 17 -8.74 -8.45 21.50
C THR A 17 -8.27 -8.68 20.05
N LEU A 18 -6.96 -8.76 19.86
CA LEU A 18 -6.36 -9.03 18.55
C LEU A 18 -6.88 -10.34 17.92
N LEU A 19 -7.21 -11.34 18.74
CA LEU A 19 -7.76 -12.60 18.28
C LEU A 19 -9.19 -12.40 17.73
N GLU A 20 -10.03 -11.70 18.47
CA GLU A 20 -11.42 -11.40 18.08
C GLU A 20 -11.48 -10.49 16.86
N LEU A 21 -10.57 -9.52 16.73
CA LEU A 21 -10.42 -8.71 15.51
C LEU A 21 -10.04 -9.59 14.31
N SER A 22 -9.14 -10.56 14.48
CA SER A 22 -8.77 -11.49 13.40
C SER A 22 -9.93 -12.39 12.96
N GLU A 23 -10.77 -12.81 13.90
CA GLU A 23 -11.97 -13.59 13.62
C GLU A 23 -13.04 -12.73 12.94
N PHE A 24 -13.19 -11.47 13.38
CA PHE A 24 -14.09 -10.51 12.75
C PHE A 24 -13.68 -10.23 11.30
N VAL A 25 -12.39 -10.06 11.01
CA VAL A 25 -11.89 -9.89 9.63
C VAL A 25 -12.30 -11.09 8.78
N LYS A 26 -12.07 -12.34 9.24
CA LYS A 26 -12.48 -13.54 8.49
C LYS A 26 -13.99 -13.58 8.23
N GLN A 27 -14.80 -13.28 9.24
CA GLN A 27 -16.26 -13.24 9.08
C GLN A 27 -16.71 -12.11 8.15
N PHE A 28 -16.00 -10.97 8.15
CA PHE A 28 -16.25 -9.85 7.25
C PHE A 28 -15.92 -10.24 5.80
N GLU A 29 -14.80 -10.91 5.57
CA GLU A 29 -14.39 -11.42 4.26
C GLU A 29 -15.40 -12.43 3.70
N GLU A 30 -15.88 -13.38 4.53
CA GLU A 30 -16.90 -14.35 4.14
C GLU A 30 -18.27 -13.71 3.86
N LYS A 31 -18.70 -12.76 4.71
CA LYS A 31 -20.05 -12.18 4.64
C LYS A 31 -20.23 -11.18 3.50
N PHE A 32 -19.19 -10.42 3.20
CA PHE A 32 -19.22 -9.43 2.12
C PHE A 32 -18.59 -9.96 0.83
N GLU A 33 -18.20 -11.24 0.80
CA GLU A 33 -17.46 -11.85 -0.30
C GLU A 33 -16.18 -11.04 -0.63
N VAL A 34 -15.65 -10.32 0.36
CA VAL A 34 -14.39 -9.58 0.28
C VAL A 34 -13.30 -10.55 0.69
N THR A 35 -13.04 -11.55 -0.15
CA THR A 35 -11.77 -12.26 -0.03
C THR A 35 -10.68 -11.32 -0.53
N ALA A 36 -9.46 -11.43 -0.01
CA ALA A 36 -8.29 -10.94 -0.73
C ALA A 36 -8.21 -11.75 -2.05
N ALA A 37 -9.02 -11.37 -3.03
CA ALA A 37 -9.16 -12.02 -4.32
C ALA A 37 -7.94 -11.66 -5.17
N ALA A 38 -6.80 -12.26 -4.85
CA ALA A 38 -5.94 -12.73 -5.92
C ALA A 38 -6.77 -13.77 -6.70
N PRO A 39 -6.91 -13.66 -8.02
CA PRO A 39 -7.61 -14.65 -8.82
C PRO A 39 -6.84 -15.97 -8.71
N VAL A 40 -7.36 -16.89 -7.89
CA VAL A 40 -7.01 -18.32 -7.95
C VAL A 40 -7.50 -18.82 -9.30
N ALA A 41 -6.64 -18.67 -10.31
CA ALA A 41 -6.78 -19.35 -11.57
C ALA A 41 -6.86 -20.85 -11.25
N VAL A 42 -8.04 -21.41 -11.48
CA VAL A 42 -8.28 -22.84 -11.58
C VAL A 42 -7.40 -23.36 -12.73
N ALA A 43 -6.16 -23.69 -12.41
CA ALA A 43 -5.28 -24.42 -13.31
C ALA A 43 -5.60 -25.90 -13.15
N ALA A 44 -6.43 -26.36 -14.07
CA ALA A 44 -6.66 -27.76 -14.38
C ALA A 44 -5.36 -28.58 -14.40
N ALA A 45 -5.42 -29.74 -13.75
CA ALA A 45 -4.79 -31.01 -14.12
C ALA A 45 -3.34 -31.00 -14.68
N GLY A 46 -2.39 -31.50 -13.88
CA GLY A 46 -1.11 -32.03 -14.36
C GLY A 46 -0.23 -32.52 -13.20
N PRO A 47 0.35 -33.74 -13.25
CA PRO A 47 0.96 -34.38 -12.08
C PRO A 47 2.43 -34.00 -11.85
N ALA A 48 2.77 -33.90 -10.56
CA ALA A 48 4.03 -34.25 -9.90
C ALA A 48 5.35 -33.70 -10.47
N GLY A 49 5.93 -32.75 -9.73
CA GLY A 49 7.37 -32.47 -9.67
C GLY A 49 7.68 -31.75 -8.34
N PRO A 50 8.76 -32.08 -7.62
CA PRO A 50 9.02 -31.53 -6.29
C PRO A 50 9.24 -30.02 -6.40
N VAL A 51 8.38 -29.26 -5.71
CA VAL A 51 8.39 -27.80 -5.67
C VAL A 51 9.71 -27.36 -5.04
N ALA A 52 10.62 -26.89 -5.88
CA ALA A 52 11.68 -26.01 -5.45
C ALA A 52 11.03 -24.83 -4.74
N ALA A 53 11.53 -24.50 -3.55
CA ALA A 53 11.24 -23.25 -2.87
C ALA A 53 11.77 -22.10 -3.73
N GLU A 54 11.06 -21.77 -4.80
CA GLU A 54 11.27 -20.58 -5.61
C GLU A 54 10.49 -19.46 -4.93
N ALA A 55 11.26 -18.64 -4.21
CA ALA A 55 11.02 -17.24 -3.89
C ALA A 55 9.60 -16.89 -3.43
N GLU A 56 9.46 -16.66 -2.12
CA GLU A 56 8.40 -15.81 -1.55
C GLU A 56 8.17 -14.59 -2.47
N GLU A 57 7.01 -14.57 -3.13
CA GLU A 57 6.60 -13.52 -4.06
C GLU A 57 6.58 -12.17 -3.33
N LYS A 58 7.44 -11.24 -3.75
CA LYS A 58 7.39 -9.85 -3.30
C LYS A 58 6.13 -9.19 -3.89
N ASP A 59 5.02 -9.29 -3.19
CA ASP A 59 3.78 -8.55 -3.51
C ASP A 59 3.74 -7.15 -2.86
N GLU A 60 4.73 -6.83 -2.03
CA GLU A 60 4.87 -5.57 -1.32
C GLU A 60 6.07 -4.77 -1.86
N PHE A 61 5.78 -3.60 -2.45
CA PHE A 61 6.79 -2.70 -2.98
C PHE A 61 6.90 -1.45 -2.13
N THR A 62 8.14 -1.01 -1.95
CA THR A 62 8.47 0.25 -1.29
C THR A 62 8.92 1.26 -2.34
N VAL A 63 8.20 2.38 -2.43
CA VAL A 63 8.52 3.51 -3.31
C VAL A 63 9.48 4.43 -2.58
N VAL A 64 10.76 4.41 -2.94
CA VAL A 64 11.80 5.26 -2.34
C VAL A 64 12.07 6.46 -3.21
N LEU A 65 11.92 7.67 -2.65
CA LEU A 65 12.39 8.91 -3.26
C LEU A 65 13.90 9.00 -3.08
N GLU A 66 14.67 8.82 -4.15
CA GLU A 66 16.12 8.99 -4.14
C GLU A 66 16.54 10.46 -4.22
N SER A 67 15.81 11.24 -5.02
CA SER A 67 16.05 12.68 -5.20
C SER A 67 14.82 13.34 -5.79
N ALA A 68 14.50 14.56 -5.36
CA ALA A 68 13.42 15.35 -5.96
C ALA A 68 13.87 16.23 -7.14
N GLY A 69 15.14 16.12 -7.55
CA GLY A 69 15.68 16.86 -8.69
C GLY A 69 15.57 18.39 -8.52
N GLU A 70 15.49 19.08 -9.65
CA GLU A 70 15.42 20.55 -9.71
C GLU A 70 14.00 21.08 -9.47
N LYS A 71 12.97 20.27 -9.74
CA LYS A 71 11.56 20.66 -9.67
C LYS A 71 10.92 20.32 -8.32
N LYS A 72 11.63 20.59 -7.22
CA LYS A 72 11.21 20.22 -5.84
C LYS A 72 9.77 20.62 -5.50
N ILE A 73 9.31 21.80 -5.94
CA ILE A 73 7.94 22.25 -5.68
C ILE A 73 6.90 21.35 -6.35
N GLN A 74 7.17 20.87 -7.56
CA GLN A 74 6.27 19.94 -8.27
C GLN A 74 6.27 18.57 -7.58
N VAL A 75 7.44 18.07 -7.17
CA VAL A 75 7.55 16.81 -6.42
C VAL A 75 6.81 16.89 -5.08
N ILE A 76 6.93 18.00 -4.33
CA ILE A 76 6.21 18.20 -3.06
C ILE A 76 4.69 18.16 -3.27
N LYS A 77 4.17 18.70 -4.38
CA LYS A 77 2.73 18.63 -4.69
C LYS A 77 2.30 17.18 -4.92
N VAL A 78 3.04 16.45 -5.75
CA VAL A 78 2.74 15.05 -6.07
C VAL A 78 2.87 14.15 -4.85
N VAL A 79 3.88 14.35 -3.99
CA VAL A 79 4.02 13.61 -2.72
C VAL A 79 2.80 13.82 -1.82
N ARG A 80 2.25 15.04 -1.75
CA ARG A 80 1.04 15.34 -0.95
C ARG A 80 -0.24 14.77 -1.56
N GLU A 81 -0.26 14.55 -2.87
CA GLU A 81 -1.37 13.88 -3.56
C GLU A 81 -1.32 12.36 -3.37
N ILE A 82 -0.12 11.77 -3.37
CA ILE A 82 0.10 10.34 -3.22
C ILE A 82 -0.03 9.90 -1.76
N VAL A 83 0.55 10.67 -0.82
CA VAL A 83 0.47 10.40 0.61
C VAL A 83 -0.52 11.39 1.22
N SER A 84 -1.77 10.95 1.28
CA SER A 84 -2.88 11.73 1.83
C SER A 84 -2.59 12.14 3.28
N GLY A 85 -2.82 13.41 3.60
CA GLY A 85 -2.71 13.91 4.97
C GLY A 85 -1.38 14.59 5.32
N LEU A 86 -0.37 14.57 4.44
CA LEU A 86 0.89 15.31 4.68
C LEU A 86 0.68 16.83 4.64
N GLY A 87 1.10 17.49 5.72
CA GLY A 87 1.26 18.93 5.79
C GLY A 87 2.38 19.44 4.88
N LEU A 88 2.36 20.74 4.52
CA LEU A 88 3.38 21.34 3.65
C LEU A 88 4.80 21.21 4.22
N LYS A 89 4.93 21.26 5.54
CA LYS A 89 6.20 21.09 6.25
C LYS A 89 6.71 19.65 6.15
N GLU A 90 5.86 18.67 6.41
CA GLU A 90 6.22 17.24 6.40
C GLU A 90 6.57 16.77 5.00
N ALA A 91 5.82 17.20 3.98
CA ALA A 91 6.13 16.90 2.59
C ALA A 91 7.46 17.52 2.14
N LYS A 92 7.79 18.72 2.62
CA LYS A 92 9.08 19.35 2.37
C LYS A 92 10.22 18.58 3.03
N GLU A 93 10.05 18.18 4.29
CA GLU A 93 11.05 17.38 5.04
C GLU A 93 11.26 15.99 4.43
N LEU A 94 10.21 15.38 3.87
CA LEU A 94 10.30 14.11 3.14
C LEU A 94 11.09 14.27 1.84
N VAL A 95 10.77 15.31 1.06
CA VAL A 95 11.43 15.60 -0.21
C VAL A 95 12.88 16.05 -0.06
N GLU A 96 13.19 16.87 0.94
CA GLU A 96 14.56 17.33 1.24
C GLU A 96 15.39 16.26 1.96
N GLY A 97 14.73 15.31 2.63
CA GLY A 97 15.37 14.23 3.36
C GLY A 97 15.71 13.00 2.53
N ALA A 98 15.62 13.07 1.20
CA ALA A 98 15.95 11.95 0.31
C ALA A 98 17.42 11.47 0.51
N PRO A 99 17.71 10.15 0.50
CA PRO A 99 16.80 9.07 0.14
C PRO A 99 15.84 8.64 1.27
N LYS A 100 14.53 8.67 1.02
CA LYS A 100 13.47 8.29 1.99
C LYS A 100 12.29 7.57 1.32
N PRO A 101 11.63 6.63 2.03
CA PRO A 101 10.41 5.99 1.55
C PRO A 101 9.25 7.01 1.47
N VAL A 102 8.48 6.94 0.40
CA VAL A 102 7.25 7.72 0.17
C VAL A 102 6.02 6.84 0.41
N LEU A 103 6.07 5.60 -0.05
CA LEU A 103 5.07 4.57 0.19
C LEU A 103 5.79 3.27 0.55
N GLU A 104 5.25 2.55 1.51
CA GLU A 104 5.77 1.26 1.99
C GLU A 104 4.65 0.22 1.89
N ASN A 105 5.01 -1.02 1.59
CA ASN A 105 4.10 -2.16 1.49
C ASN A 105 2.89 -1.91 0.57
N VAL A 106 3.13 -1.28 -0.58
CA VAL A 106 2.09 -1.03 -1.58
C VAL A 106 2.15 -2.05 -2.70
N ALA A 107 0.98 -2.41 -3.23
CA ALA A 107 0.87 -3.29 -4.38
C ALA A 107 1.63 -2.70 -5.57
N LYS A 108 2.12 -3.58 -6.45
CA LYS A 108 2.90 -3.22 -7.64
C LYS A 108 2.24 -2.11 -8.47
N ASP A 109 0.94 -2.21 -8.72
CA ASP A 109 0.20 -1.22 -9.52
C ASP A 109 0.19 0.18 -8.86
N ALA A 110 0.07 0.23 -7.53
CA ALA A 110 0.15 1.48 -6.78
C ALA A 110 1.58 2.03 -6.73
N ALA A 111 2.57 1.15 -6.62
CA ALA A 111 3.99 1.49 -6.64
C ALA A 111 4.42 2.07 -8.00
N ASP A 112 4.01 1.42 -9.09
CA ASP A 112 4.27 1.84 -10.47
C ASP A 112 3.54 3.15 -10.79
N ALA A 113 2.28 3.31 -10.40
CA ALA A 113 1.54 4.56 -10.56
C ALA A 113 2.15 5.73 -9.76
N ALA A 114 2.63 5.47 -8.54
CA ALA A 114 3.31 6.47 -7.73
C ALA A 114 4.67 6.86 -8.35
N LYS A 115 5.44 5.86 -8.81
CA LYS A 115 6.71 6.07 -9.52
C LYS A 115 6.51 6.93 -10.75
N GLU A 116 5.55 6.59 -11.62
CA GLU A 116 5.30 7.33 -12.86
C GLU A 116 4.95 8.80 -12.58
N LYS A 117 4.06 9.06 -11.61
CA LYS A 117 3.69 10.43 -11.22
C LYS A 117 4.85 11.23 -10.65
N LEU A 118 5.68 10.61 -9.81
CA LEU A 118 6.82 11.26 -9.17
C LEU A 118 7.94 11.52 -10.19
N GLU A 119 8.23 10.57 -11.07
CA GLU A 119 9.22 10.74 -12.15
C GLU A 119 8.77 11.80 -13.17
N ALA A 120 7.48 11.85 -13.52
CA ALA A 120 6.91 12.91 -14.35
C ALA A 120 7.07 14.31 -13.71
N ALA A 121 7.03 14.37 -12.37
CA ALA A 121 7.29 15.60 -11.60
C ALA A 121 8.79 15.95 -11.50
N GLY A 122 9.69 15.09 -11.99
CA GLY A 122 11.14 15.31 -11.99
C GLY A 122 11.88 14.71 -10.79
N ALA A 123 11.24 13.82 -10.04
CA ALA A 123 11.90 13.03 -9.00
C ALA A 123 12.60 11.79 -9.60
N LYS A 124 13.55 11.24 -8.86
CA LYS A 124 14.15 9.94 -9.10
C LYS A 124 13.64 8.96 -8.05
N ILE A 125 12.98 7.89 -8.50
CA ILE A 125 12.34 6.91 -7.64
C ILE A 125 12.96 5.52 -7.85
N THR A 126 13.09 4.77 -6.77
CA THR A 126 13.46 3.35 -6.79
C THR A 126 12.38 2.53 -6.10
N LEU A 127 11.93 1.46 -6.77
CA LEU A 127 11.04 0.46 -6.19
C LEU A 127 11.89 -0.64 -5.55
N LYS A 128 11.62 -0.97 -4.30
CA LYS A 128 12.27 -2.05 -3.55
C LYS A 128 11.27 -3.11 -3.16
#